data_AF-M7SBD2-F1
#
_entry.id   AF-M7SBD2-F1
#
_cell.length_a   1.000
_cell.length_b   1.000
_cell.length_c   1.000
_cell.angle_alpha   90.00
_cell.angle_beta   90.00
_cell.angle_gamma   90.00
#
_symmetry.space_group_name_H-M   'P 1'
#
loop_
_entity.id
_entity.type
_entity.pdbx_description
1 polymer ?
#
loop_
_entity_poly.entity_id
_entity_poly.type
_entity_poly.pdbx_seq_one_letter_code
_entity_poly.pdbx_strand_id
1 'polypeptide(L)'
;MLFATLPSLLLAAATGALATQTFSNTGQKSGWDQVYTENKGTVEDITNIPYKGATALKMTQTWDPNWSGRFHSEVFHYNAYKKGDTGFYGFAFRLQESWEFNPQSYNLAQFITDFSDLNCGEDSMPSSMVFIEGDQIGTRVKYGNVCPTQDQKTTYFRGLKTVTPGVWHKVVIQASWRSDSTGFYKMWYDGEKVTENYNLATTVTDGRAFQFRVGLYANSWHDDPEGYTGNQPFRQVWFDQIGIGSEFKDADPDQW
;
A
#
# COMPACT_ATOMS: atom_id res chain seq x y z
N MET A 1 -33.04 63.38 -5.71
CA MET A 1 -33.53 62.00 -5.46
C MET A 1 -32.44 61.05 -5.93
N LEU A 2 -31.85 60.30 -4.99
CA LEU A 2 -30.71 59.40 -5.23
C LEU A 2 -31.17 58.13 -5.97
N PHE A 3 -30.45 57.75 -7.03
CA PHE A 3 -30.55 56.43 -7.63
C PHE A 3 -29.71 55.46 -6.78
N ALA A 4 -30.37 54.50 -6.14
CA ALA A 4 -29.71 53.43 -5.39
C ALA A 4 -29.24 52.34 -6.36
N THR A 5 -27.94 52.13 -6.42
CA THR A 5 -27.30 50.99 -7.08
C THR A 5 -27.40 49.75 -6.18
N LEU A 6 -28.06 48.68 -6.65
CA LEU A 6 -28.02 47.38 -5.98
C LEU A 6 -26.70 46.67 -6.31
N PRO A 7 -25.98 46.11 -5.32
CA PRO A 7 -24.84 45.24 -5.57
C PRO A 7 -25.34 43.82 -5.88
N SER A 8 -24.96 43.30 -7.05
CA SER A 8 -25.13 41.88 -7.39
C SER A 8 -24.16 41.03 -6.55
N LEU A 9 -24.66 40.30 -5.56
CA LEU A 9 -23.91 39.24 -4.90
C LEU A 9 -23.77 38.05 -5.86
N LEU A 10 -22.56 37.81 -6.35
CA LEU A 10 -22.18 36.53 -6.95
C LEU A 10 -22.04 35.50 -5.83
N LEU A 11 -23.02 34.61 -5.71
CA LEU A 11 -22.92 33.39 -4.91
C LEU A 11 -21.96 32.44 -5.65
N ALA A 12 -20.70 32.38 -5.22
CA ALA A 12 -19.78 31.34 -5.65
C ALA A 12 -20.26 30.01 -5.02
N ALA A 13 -20.91 29.18 -5.83
CA ALA A 13 -21.22 27.81 -5.45
C ALA A 13 -19.88 27.06 -5.31
N ALA A 14 -19.41 26.93 -4.07
CA ALA A 14 -18.35 25.99 -3.75
C ALA A 14 -18.91 24.59 -4.03
N THR A 15 -18.55 24.02 -5.17
CA THR A 15 -18.71 22.59 -5.42
C THR A 15 -17.81 21.87 -4.43
N GLY A 16 -18.34 21.55 -3.24
CA GLY A 16 -17.69 20.62 -2.35
C GLY A 16 -17.51 19.31 -3.12
N ALA A 17 -16.27 18.94 -3.42
CA ALA A 17 -15.97 17.62 -3.92
C ALA A 17 -16.53 16.64 -2.88
N LEU A 18 -17.51 15.83 -3.27
CA LEU A 18 -18.09 14.82 -2.38
C LEU A 18 -16.97 13.86 -1.99
N ALA A 19 -16.74 13.72 -0.69
CA ALA A 19 -15.91 12.68 -0.13
C ALA A 19 -16.39 11.33 -0.69
N THR A 20 -15.55 10.63 -1.43
CA THR A 20 -15.94 9.40 -2.13
C THR A 20 -14.93 8.32 -1.79
N GLN A 21 -15.37 7.33 -1.02
CA GLN A 21 -14.70 6.03 -0.97
C GLN A 21 -14.84 5.41 -2.37
N THR A 22 -13.70 5.21 -3.04
CA THR A 22 -13.63 4.69 -4.41
C THR A 22 -13.46 3.18 -4.44
N PHE A 23 -13.00 2.59 -3.34
CA PHE A 23 -12.87 1.14 -3.17
C PHE A 23 -13.00 0.77 -1.69
N SER A 24 -13.68 -0.34 -1.43
CA SER A 24 -13.66 -1.01 -0.13
C SER A 24 -13.78 -2.52 -0.26
N ASN A 25 -13.14 -3.24 0.68
CA ASN A 25 -13.22 -4.69 0.78
C ASN A 25 -13.15 -5.15 2.24
N THR A 26 -14.20 -5.83 2.70
CA THR A 26 -14.36 -6.35 4.07
C THR A 26 -13.72 -7.75 4.23
N GLY A 27 -12.53 -7.93 3.68
CA GLY A 27 -11.76 -9.17 3.86
C GLY A 27 -12.30 -10.37 3.07
N GLN A 28 -12.56 -10.18 1.77
CA GLN A 28 -12.98 -11.25 0.85
C GLN A 28 -12.25 -11.16 -0.48
N LYS A 29 -12.03 -12.30 -1.15
CA LYS A 29 -11.44 -12.34 -2.50
C LYS A 29 -12.35 -11.68 -3.54
N SER A 30 -13.66 -11.78 -3.37
CA SER A 30 -14.61 -11.08 -4.24
C SER A 30 -14.46 -9.57 -4.10
N GLY A 31 -14.48 -8.85 -5.22
CA GLY A 31 -14.32 -7.39 -5.26
C GLY A 31 -12.91 -6.94 -5.66
N TRP A 32 -11.92 -7.83 -5.65
CA TRP A 32 -10.58 -7.55 -6.19
C TRP A 32 -10.52 -7.80 -7.70
N ASP A 33 -9.70 -7.02 -8.40
CA ASP A 33 -9.48 -7.17 -9.84
C ASP A 33 -8.68 -8.44 -10.16
N GLN A 34 -7.77 -8.83 -9.25
CA GLN A 34 -7.00 -10.05 -9.37
C GLN A 34 -6.63 -10.61 -7.99
N VAL A 35 -6.61 -11.94 -7.90
CA VAL A 35 -5.95 -12.70 -6.83
C VAL A 35 -4.68 -13.32 -7.43
N TYR A 36 -3.53 -13.10 -6.81
CA TYR A 36 -2.24 -13.53 -7.33
C TYR A 36 -1.46 -14.31 -6.29
N THR A 37 -0.98 -15.48 -6.70
CA THR A 37 -0.15 -16.37 -5.89
C THR A 37 1.00 -16.87 -6.73
N GLU A 38 2.19 -16.89 -6.15
CA GLU A 38 3.35 -17.55 -6.74
C GLU A 38 3.79 -18.73 -5.88
N ASN A 39 4.35 -19.72 -6.56
CA ASN A 39 4.94 -20.90 -5.93
C ASN A 39 3.96 -21.56 -4.94
N LYS A 40 4.33 -21.67 -3.65
CA LYS A 40 3.52 -22.29 -2.58
C LYS A 40 2.66 -21.28 -1.82
N GLY A 41 2.43 -20.11 -2.41
CA GLY A 41 1.61 -19.05 -1.83
C GLY A 41 0.11 -19.36 -1.89
N THR A 42 -0.65 -18.83 -0.92
CA THR A 42 -2.12 -18.96 -0.90
C THR A 42 -2.80 -17.64 -0.56
N VAL A 43 -4.02 -17.47 -1.06
CA VAL A 43 -4.96 -16.41 -0.64
C VAL A 43 -6.33 -17.06 -0.35
N GLU A 44 -6.78 -16.99 0.90
CA GLU A 44 -7.98 -17.67 1.38
C GLU A 44 -8.94 -16.69 2.06
N ASP A 45 -10.24 -16.89 1.86
CA ASP A 45 -11.28 -16.28 2.71
C ASP A 45 -11.37 -17.09 3.99
N ILE A 46 -11.33 -16.44 5.15
CA ILE A 46 -11.42 -17.07 6.47
C ILE A 46 -12.49 -16.41 7.32
N THR A 47 -13.00 -17.13 8.32
CA THR A 47 -14.06 -16.62 9.22
C THR A 47 -13.70 -16.68 10.70
N ASN A 48 -12.54 -17.23 11.05
CA ASN A 48 -12.16 -17.51 12.44
C ASN A 48 -11.39 -16.36 13.12
N ILE A 49 -10.73 -15.50 12.34
CA ILE A 49 -9.94 -14.36 12.83
C ILE A 49 -10.25 -13.14 11.95
N PRO A 50 -11.48 -12.60 11.92
CA PRO A 50 -11.75 -11.31 11.26
C PRO A 50 -11.20 -10.14 12.09
N TYR A 51 -10.90 -9.00 11.46
CA TYR A 51 -10.72 -7.74 12.19
C TYR A 51 -12.09 -7.19 12.57
N LYS A 52 -13.00 -7.16 11.59
CA LYS A 52 -14.37 -6.69 11.74
C LYS A 52 -15.29 -7.45 10.80
N GLY A 53 -16.55 -7.62 11.20
CA GLY A 53 -17.51 -8.42 10.44
C GLY A 53 -17.25 -9.92 10.55
N ALA A 54 -17.52 -10.66 9.47
CA ALA A 54 -17.56 -12.12 9.48
C ALA A 54 -16.39 -12.79 8.74
N THR A 55 -15.62 -12.02 7.95
CA THR A 55 -14.59 -12.55 7.06
C THR A 55 -13.30 -11.77 7.16
N ALA A 56 -12.17 -12.42 6.86
CA ALA A 56 -10.90 -11.78 6.55
C ALA A 56 -10.19 -12.55 5.45
N LEU A 57 -9.18 -11.94 4.83
CA LEU A 57 -8.26 -12.63 3.95
C LEU A 57 -7.09 -13.19 4.75
N LYS A 58 -6.64 -14.40 4.40
CA LYS A 58 -5.41 -15.01 4.90
C LYS A 58 -4.47 -15.28 3.73
N MET A 59 -3.29 -14.68 3.79
CA MET A 59 -2.22 -14.84 2.82
C MET A 59 -1.13 -15.69 3.44
N THR A 60 -0.62 -16.67 2.71
CA THR A 60 0.50 -17.49 3.18
C THR A 60 1.59 -17.59 2.14
N GLN A 61 2.82 -17.75 2.58
CA GLN A 61 3.96 -18.10 1.73
C GLN A 61 4.84 -19.14 2.40
N THR A 62 5.46 -19.98 1.58
CA THR A 62 6.39 -21.02 2.04
C THR A 62 7.68 -20.92 1.24
N TRP A 63 8.80 -20.75 1.94
CA TRP A 63 10.11 -20.79 1.31
C TRP A 63 10.31 -22.12 0.57
N ASP A 64 10.79 -22.04 -0.67
CA ASP A 64 11.18 -23.19 -1.47
C ASP A 64 12.60 -23.00 -1.99
N PRO A 65 13.59 -23.78 -1.51
CA PRO A 65 14.96 -23.64 -1.95
C PRO A 65 15.18 -24.02 -3.43
N ASN A 66 14.20 -24.65 -4.10
CA ASN A 66 14.28 -24.99 -5.52
C ASN A 66 13.59 -23.96 -6.42
N TRP A 67 13.04 -22.89 -5.85
CA TRP A 67 12.36 -21.83 -6.59
C TRP A 67 13.29 -20.63 -6.79
N SER A 68 13.37 -20.13 -8.02
CA SER A 68 14.20 -18.97 -8.38
C SER A 68 13.39 -17.69 -8.65
N GLY A 69 12.06 -17.78 -8.61
CA GLY A 69 11.18 -16.62 -8.80
C GLY A 69 10.87 -15.88 -7.50
N ARG A 70 9.83 -15.06 -7.53
CA ARG A 70 9.37 -14.28 -6.37
C ARG A 70 8.32 -15.03 -5.55
N PHE A 71 7.93 -14.44 -4.42
CA PHE A 71 7.06 -15.05 -3.42
C PHE A 71 5.86 -14.14 -3.10
N HIS A 72 5.03 -13.87 -4.11
CA HIS A 72 3.82 -13.07 -3.94
C HIS A 72 2.61 -13.91 -3.49
N SER A 73 1.79 -13.36 -2.60
CA SER A 73 0.45 -13.84 -2.24
C SER A 73 -0.41 -12.63 -1.90
N GLU A 74 -1.06 -12.10 -2.92
CA GLU A 74 -1.60 -10.74 -2.93
C GLU A 74 -2.94 -10.67 -3.66
N VAL A 75 -3.70 -9.62 -3.36
CA VAL A 75 -4.90 -9.21 -4.08
C VAL A 75 -4.70 -7.82 -4.65
N PHE A 76 -5.19 -7.58 -5.86
CA PHE A 76 -4.88 -6.38 -6.65
C PHE A 76 -6.14 -5.56 -6.86
N HIS A 77 -6.03 -4.26 -6.65
CA HIS A 77 -6.97 -3.28 -7.14
C HIS A 77 -6.27 -2.38 -8.18
N TYR A 78 -6.75 -2.41 -9.41
CA TYR A 78 -6.17 -1.62 -10.50
C TYR A 78 -6.52 -0.14 -10.40
N ASN A 79 -5.70 0.70 -11.02
CA ASN A 79 -5.93 2.14 -11.16
C ASN A 79 -6.13 2.90 -9.83
N ALA A 80 -5.41 2.51 -8.78
CA ALA A 80 -5.55 3.09 -7.44
C ALA A 80 -5.00 4.53 -7.33
N TYR A 81 -3.98 4.87 -8.12
CA TYR A 81 -3.54 6.25 -8.28
C TYR A 81 -2.86 6.47 -9.63
N LYS A 82 -2.83 7.72 -10.11
CA LYS A 82 -1.88 8.20 -11.13
C LYS A 82 -1.17 9.46 -10.66
N LYS A 83 -0.07 9.83 -11.33
CA LYS A 83 0.61 11.10 -11.08
C LYS A 83 -0.39 12.26 -11.23
N GLY A 84 -0.45 13.13 -10.23
CA GLY A 84 -1.43 14.24 -10.16
C GLY A 84 -2.53 14.01 -9.13
N ASP A 85 -2.75 12.77 -8.69
CA ASP A 85 -3.78 12.46 -7.71
C ASP A 85 -3.35 12.80 -6.28
N THR A 86 -4.33 12.91 -5.40
CA THR A 86 -4.17 12.90 -3.95
C THR A 86 -5.22 11.93 -3.39
N GLY A 87 -4.83 11.04 -2.49
CA GLY A 87 -5.74 10.03 -1.97
C GLY A 87 -5.34 9.47 -0.61
N PHE A 88 -6.27 8.73 -0.02
CA PHE A 88 -6.09 7.94 1.19
C PHE A 88 -6.22 6.45 0.87
N TYR A 89 -5.41 5.62 1.51
CA TYR A 89 -5.34 4.17 1.31
C TYR A 89 -5.13 3.52 2.66
N GLY A 90 -5.93 2.53 3.03
CA GLY A 90 -5.79 1.89 4.33
C GLY A 90 -6.22 0.45 4.33
N PHE A 91 -5.72 -0.28 5.32
CA PHE A 91 -5.95 -1.70 5.50
C PHE A 91 -5.64 -2.09 6.94
N ALA A 92 -6.36 -3.07 7.46
CA ALA A 92 -5.97 -3.80 8.66
C ALA A 92 -5.11 -5.00 8.28
N PHE A 93 -4.09 -5.31 9.08
CA PHE A 93 -3.30 -6.52 8.95
C PHE A 93 -3.00 -7.16 10.30
N ARG A 94 -2.76 -8.47 10.30
CA ARG A 94 -2.33 -9.23 11.48
C ARG A 94 -1.27 -10.23 11.08
N LEU A 95 -0.15 -10.27 11.81
CA LEU A 95 0.84 -11.34 11.65
C LEU A 95 0.42 -12.57 12.44
N GLN A 96 0.95 -13.74 12.05
CA GLN A 96 0.77 -14.95 12.86
C GLN A 96 1.31 -14.74 14.28
N GLU A 97 0.67 -15.35 15.26
CA GLU A 97 1.00 -15.13 16.68
C GLU A 97 2.44 -15.52 17.00
N SER A 98 2.95 -16.57 16.37
CA SER A 98 4.32 -17.05 16.51
C SER A 98 5.31 -16.40 15.53
N TRP A 99 5.00 -15.23 14.96
CA TRP A 99 5.85 -14.61 13.94
C TRP A 99 7.30 -14.43 14.42
N GLU A 100 8.26 -15.02 13.70
CA GLU A 100 9.68 -14.89 13.99
C GLU A 100 10.26 -13.69 13.24
N PHE A 101 10.52 -12.59 13.94
CA PHE A 101 11.19 -11.45 13.33
C PHE A 101 12.64 -11.80 12.95
N ASN A 102 13.04 -11.41 11.75
CA ASN A 102 14.41 -11.48 11.26
C ASN A 102 14.72 -10.19 10.46
N PRO A 103 15.97 -9.93 10.07
CA PRO A 103 16.32 -8.70 9.33
C PRO A 103 15.72 -8.58 7.93
N GLN A 104 15.11 -9.65 7.40
CA GLN A 104 14.58 -9.67 6.04
C GLN A 104 13.28 -8.89 5.92
N SER A 105 13.06 -8.37 4.72
CA SER A 105 11.86 -7.62 4.38
C SER A 105 10.69 -8.56 4.03
N TYR A 106 9.53 -8.27 4.62
CA TYR A 106 8.24 -8.85 4.23
C TYR A 106 7.29 -7.72 3.87
N ASN A 107 7.01 -7.57 2.58
CA ASN A 107 6.13 -6.54 2.07
C ASN A 107 4.66 -6.92 2.32
N LEU A 108 3.88 -5.96 2.83
CA LEU A 108 2.47 -6.09 3.21
C LEU A 108 1.53 -5.40 2.21
N ALA A 109 2.00 -4.32 1.59
CA ALA A 109 1.25 -3.59 0.60
C ALA A 109 2.18 -2.87 -0.37
N GLN A 110 1.75 -2.69 -1.62
CA GLN A 110 2.53 -1.96 -2.60
C GLN A 110 1.68 -1.29 -3.65
N PHE A 111 2.24 -0.22 -4.21
CA PHE A 111 1.76 0.37 -5.44
C PHE A 111 2.70 0.01 -6.57
N ILE A 112 2.19 -0.58 -7.65
CA ILE A 112 3.04 -1.13 -8.71
C ILE A 112 2.35 -1.00 -10.07
N THR A 113 3.12 -0.82 -11.13
CA THR A 113 2.63 -0.84 -12.50
C THR A 113 3.61 -1.55 -13.42
N ASP A 114 3.07 -2.04 -14.53
CA ASP A 114 3.84 -2.59 -15.64
C ASP A 114 4.42 -1.46 -16.52
N PHE A 115 5.64 -1.67 -16.95
CA PHE A 115 6.54 -0.86 -17.77
C PHE A 115 7.30 -1.71 -18.79
N SER A 116 6.90 -2.97 -19.00
CA SER A 116 7.48 -3.87 -20.01
C SER A 116 7.49 -3.27 -21.42
N ASP A 117 6.56 -2.34 -21.72
CA ASP A 117 6.51 -1.59 -22.98
C ASP A 117 7.72 -0.67 -23.20
N LEU A 118 8.38 -0.21 -22.14
CA LEU A 118 9.49 0.74 -22.22
C LEU A 118 10.85 0.07 -22.49
N ASN A 119 10.95 -1.26 -22.39
CA ASN A 119 12.18 -2.04 -22.61
C ASN A 119 13.41 -1.47 -21.85
N CYS A 120 13.20 -1.01 -20.61
CA CYS A 120 14.21 -0.28 -19.83
C CYS A 120 14.88 -1.11 -18.72
N GLY A 121 14.65 -2.43 -18.69
CA GLY A 121 15.29 -3.37 -17.76
C GLY A 121 14.55 -3.60 -16.43
N GLU A 122 13.46 -2.87 -16.16
CA GLU A 122 12.54 -3.16 -15.06
C GLU A 122 11.12 -3.22 -15.64
N ASP A 123 10.57 -4.43 -15.78
CA ASP A 123 9.25 -4.63 -16.38
C ASP A 123 8.13 -4.20 -15.42
N SER A 124 8.21 -4.54 -14.15
CA SER A 124 7.21 -4.13 -13.15
C SER A 124 7.89 -3.37 -12.03
N MET A 125 7.49 -2.11 -11.84
CA MET A 125 8.15 -1.20 -10.91
C MET A 125 7.24 -0.88 -9.73
N PRO A 126 7.51 -1.41 -8.53
CA PRO A 126 6.85 -0.93 -7.32
C PRO A 126 7.34 0.47 -6.97
N SER A 127 6.41 1.38 -6.75
CA SER A 127 6.68 2.72 -6.24
C SER A 127 6.72 2.72 -4.72
N SER A 128 5.59 3.02 -4.07
CA SER A 128 5.46 3.01 -2.63
C SER A 128 5.17 1.61 -2.13
N MET A 129 5.78 1.24 -1.02
CA MET A 129 5.68 -0.09 -0.40
C MET A 129 5.54 0.07 1.10
N VAL A 130 4.77 -0.79 1.75
CA VAL A 130 4.70 -0.93 3.22
C VAL A 130 5.19 -2.31 3.57
N PHE A 131 6.20 -2.39 4.45
CA PHE A 131 6.91 -3.62 4.73
C PHE A 131 7.28 -3.73 6.21
N ILE A 132 7.62 -4.94 6.63
CA ILE A 132 8.23 -5.23 7.92
C ILE A 132 9.70 -5.56 7.70
N GLU A 133 10.58 -4.96 8.51
CA GLU A 133 12.01 -5.29 8.61
C GLU A 133 12.36 -5.41 10.09
N GLY A 134 12.91 -6.56 10.53
CA GLY A 134 12.96 -6.85 11.96
C GLY A 134 11.56 -6.85 12.55
N ASP A 135 11.38 -6.23 13.71
CA ASP A 135 10.08 -6.00 14.34
C ASP A 135 9.46 -4.64 13.98
N GLN A 136 9.96 -3.95 12.95
CA GLN A 136 9.57 -2.58 12.64
C GLN A 136 8.77 -2.49 11.35
N ILE A 137 7.70 -1.67 11.37
CA ILE A 137 7.02 -1.23 10.16
C ILE A 137 7.84 -0.15 9.46
N GLY A 138 7.89 -0.22 8.14
CA GLY A 138 8.51 0.78 7.29
C GLY A 138 7.69 1.03 6.03
N THR A 139 8.01 2.14 5.35
CA THR A 139 7.45 2.48 4.05
C THR A 139 8.51 3.14 3.16
N ARG A 140 8.21 3.31 1.88
CA ARG A 140 9.06 4.05 0.94
C ARG A 140 8.22 4.76 -0.10
N VAL A 141 8.84 5.71 -0.79
CA VAL A 141 8.35 6.25 -2.08
C VAL A 141 9.44 6.09 -3.14
N LYS A 142 9.04 5.92 -4.40
CA LYS A 142 9.94 5.88 -5.57
C LYS A 142 9.56 7.00 -6.54
N TYR A 143 10.55 7.73 -7.06
CA TYR A 143 10.37 8.88 -7.95
C TYR A 143 11.51 8.98 -8.97
N GLY A 144 11.48 10.00 -9.83
CA GLY A 144 12.42 10.17 -10.94
C GLY A 144 11.85 9.68 -12.27
N ASN A 145 12.70 9.55 -13.29
CA ASN A 145 12.27 8.96 -14.55
C ASN A 145 12.19 7.45 -14.42
N VAL A 146 11.20 6.84 -15.06
CA VAL A 146 11.09 5.37 -15.13
C VAL A 146 12.23 4.80 -15.97
N CYS A 147 12.49 5.46 -17.11
CA CYS A 147 13.53 5.10 -18.04
C CYS A 147 14.41 6.34 -18.31
N PRO A 148 15.75 6.21 -18.23
CA PRO A 148 16.48 4.98 -17.91
C PRO A 148 16.44 4.67 -16.39
N THR A 149 16.55 3.40 -15.98
CA THR A 149 16.29 2.97 -14.59
C THR A 149 17.21 3.59 -13.54
N GLN A 150 18.42 4.03 -13.92
CA GLN A 150 19.34 4.75 -13.04
C GLN A 150 18.81 6.13 -12.58
N ASP A 151 17.81 6.69 -13.26
CA ASP A 151 17.19 7.96 -12.87
C ASP A 151 16.17 7.77 -11.74
N GLN A 152 15.77 6.53 -11.47
CA GLN A 152 14.86 6.20 -10.39
C GLN A 152 15.55 6.39 -9.04
N LYS A 153 14.82 6.98 -8.10
CA LYS A 153 15.27 7.26 -6.74
C LYS A 153 14.24 6.73 -5.76
N THR A 154 14.72 6.25 -4.62
CA THR A 154 13.87 5.74 -3.55
C THR A 154 14.20 6.45 -2.25
N THR A 155 13.18 6.91 -1.54
CA THR A 155 13.31 7.41 -0.17
C THR A 155 12.61 6.43 0.76
N TYR A 156 13.38 5.89 1.72
CA TYR A 156 12.88 4.94 2.72
C TYR A 156 12.60 5.65 4.05
N PHE A 157 11.53 5.21 4.70
CA PHE A 157 11.13 5.59 6.05
C PHE A 157 11.06 4.30 6.88
N ARG A 158 12.15 3.99 7.60
CA ARG A 158 12.32 2.72 8.33
C ARG A 158 12.19 2.94 9.83
N GLY A 159 11.94 1.88 10.59
CA GLY A 159 11.91 1.96 12.05
C GLY A 159 10.79 2.84 12.59
N LEU A 160 9.64 2.85 11.93
CA LEU A 160 8.57 3.81 12.22
C LEU A 160 7.77 3.45 13.47
N LYS A 161 7.57 2.15 13.70
CA LYS A 161 6.88 1.60 14.86
C LYS A 161 7.15 0.11 15.00
N THR A 162 7.22 -0.38 16.22
CA THR A 162 7.22 -1.82 16.51
C THR A 162 5.90 -2.46 16.13
N VAL A 163 5.96 -3.60 15.43
CA VAL A 163 4.83 -4.46 15.07
C VAL A 163 4.70 -5.58 16.10
N THR A 164 3.49 -5.83 16.58
CA THR A 164 3.22 -6.91 17.54
C THR A 164 2.57 -8.10 16.84
N PRO A 165 3.16 -9.30 16.89
CA PRO A 165 2.54 -10.50 16.32
C PRO A 165 1.21 -10.85 16.99
N GLY A 166 0.32 -11.51 16.25
CA GLY A 166 -0.90 -12.09 16.84
C GLY A 166 -2.02 -11.09 17.17
N VAL A 167 -1.81 -9.79 16.93
CA VAL A 167 -2.85 -8.75 17.07
C VAL A 167 -3.10 -8.05 15.74
N TRP A 168 -4.28 -7.45 15.62
CA TRP A 168 -4.60 -6.63 14.47
C TRP A 168 -4.00 -5.23 14.60
N HIS A 169 -3.42 -4.78 13.50
CA HIS A 169 -2.90 -3.44 13.31
C HIS A 169 -3.60 -2.79 12.12
N LYS A 170 -3.55 -1.47 12.06
CA LYS A 170 -4.10 -0.67 10.96
C LYS A 170 -3.05 0.24 10.37
N VAL A 171 -3.06 0.36 9.06
CA VAL A 171 -2.28 1.35 8.32
C VAL A 171 -3.23 2.25 7.55
N VAL A 172 -2.99 3.56 7.61
CA VAL A 172 -3.60 4.53 6.69
C VAL A 172 -2.49 5.37 6.09
N ILE A 173 -2.48 5.50 4.78
CA ILE A 173 -1.57 6.35 4.00
C ILE A 173 -2.38 7.52 3.48
N GLN A 174 -1.80 8.73 3.55
CA GLN A 174 -2.24 9.87 2.76
C GLN A 174 -1.10 10.30 1.84
N ALA A 175 -1.35 10.35 0.55
CA ALA A 175 -0.33 10.71 -0.43
C ALA A 175 -0.87 11.72 -1.45
N SER A 176 -0.04 12.72 -1.76
CA SER A 176 -0.16 13.55 -2.96
C SER A 176 0.90 13.09 -3.94
N TRP A 177 0.46 12.47 -5.04
CA TRP A 177 1.31 11.77 -6.01
C TRP A 177 1.90 12.77 -7.01
N ARG A 178 3.13 13.21 -6.77
CA ARG A 178 3.84 14.22 -7.55
C ARG A 178 5.22 13.71 -7.91
N SER A 179 5.69 14.07 -9.10
CA SER A 179 7.05 13.73 -9.56
C SER A 179 8.10 14.78 -9.18
N ASP A 180 7.67 15.84 -8.49
CA ASP A 180 8.49 16.95 -8.01
C ASP A 180 8.28 17.18 -6.50
N SER A 181 8.93 18.20 -5.96
CA SER A 181 8.87 18.53 -4.53
C SER A 181 7.57 19.23 -4.12
N THR A 182 6.45 19.05 -4.82
CA THR A 182 5.13 19.56 -4.40
C THR A 182 4.24 18.49 -3.75
N GLY A 183 4.71 17.24 -3.72
CA GLY A 183 4.01 16.13 -3.09
C GLY A 183 4.20 16.08 -1.57
N PHE A 184 3.44 15.18 -0.97
CA PHE A 184 3.57 14.79 0.43
C PHE A 184 3.22 13.32 0.61
N TYR A 185 3.78 12.71 1.65
CA TYR A 185 3.50 11.33 2.02
C TYR A 185 3.41 11.21 3.54
N LYS A 186 2.31 10.64 4.02
CA LYS A 186 2.02 10.49 5.44
C LYS A 186 1.49 9.10 5.70
N MET A 187 1.80 8.56 6.88
CA MET A 187 1.32 7.25 7.29
C MET A 187 0.93 7.28 8.76
N TRP A 188 -0.20 6.65 9.06
CA TRP A 188 -0.68 6.34 10.40
C TRP A 188 -0.60 4.85 10.63
N TYR A 189 -0.22 4.48 11.84
CA TYR A 189 -0.18 3.11 12.35
C TYR A 189 -0.96 3.07 13.65
N ASP A 190 -2.01 2.25 13.73
CA ASP A 190 -2.93 2.17 14.87
C ASP A 190 -3.47 3.53 15.35
N GLY A 191 -3.74 4.42 14.38
CA GLY A 191 -4.24 5.78 14.63
C GLY A 191 -3.16 6.81 15.00
N GLU A 192 -1.92 6.39 15.27
CA GLU A 192 -0.79 7.29 15.50
C GLU A 192 -0.12 7.67 14.17
N LYS A 193 0.11 8.96 13.93
CA LYS A 193 0.84 9.40 12.74
C LYS A 193 2.34 9.10 12.91
N VAL A 194 2.85 8.11 12.19
CA VAL A 194 4.24 7.64 12.32
C VAL A 194 5.19 8.30 11.33
N THR A 195 4.67 8.90 10.25
CA THR A 195 5.48 9.73 9.35
C THR A 195 4.63 10.82 8.69
N GLU A 196 5.21 12.00 8.48
CA GLU A 196 4.59 13.12 7.80
C GLU A 196 5.66 13.95 7.07
N ASN A 197 5.77 13.74 5.77
CA ASN A 197 6.79 14.40 4.94
C ASN A 197 6.12 15.23 3.86
N TYR A 198 6.52 16.49 3.79
CA TYR A 198 6.10 17.45 2.76
C TYR A 198 7.28 17.77 1.84
N ASN A 199 6.97 18.48 0.75
CA ASN A 199 7.95 18.92 -0.25
C ASN A 199 8.73 17.74 -0.86
N LEU A 200 8.03 16.63 -1.11
CA LEU A 200 8.60 15.35 -1.47
C LEU A 200 8.10 14.91 -2.84
N ALA A 201 8.99 14.44 -3.70
CA ALA A 201 8.61 13.68 -4.89
C ALA A 201 8.18 12.27 -4.45
N THR A 202 6.95 11.90 -4.79
CA THR A 202 6.27 10.71 -4.27
C THR A 202 5.94 9.68 -5.36
N THR A 203 6.12 10.03 -6.63
CA THR A 203 5.96 9.11 -7.76
C THR A 203 6.87 9.47 -8.93
N VAL A 204 6.91 8.61 -9.94
CA VAL A 204 7.73 8.79 -11.15
C VAL A 204 7.14 9.81 -12.12
N THR A 205 7.93 10.23 -13.12
CA THR A 205 7.49 11.19 -14.15
C THR A 205 6.48 10.61 -15.15
N ASP A 206 6.35 9.29 -15.27
CA ASP A 206 5.33 8.65 -16.10
C ASP A 206 3.92 8.89 -15.53
N GLY A 207 2.93 9.03 -16.42
CA GLY A 207 1.54 9.39 -16.07
C GLY A 207 0.59 8.20 -15.90
N ARG A 208 1.04 6.96 -16.12
CA ARG A 208 0.19 5.77 -16.03
C ARG A 208 -0.30 5.52 -14.59
N ALA A 209 -1.38 4.76 -14.49
CA ALA A 209 -1.97 4.43 -13.22
C ALA A 209 -1.25 3.24 -12.56
N PHE A 210 -1.03 3.34 -11.26
CA PHE A 210 -0.51 2.28 -10.41
C PHE A 210 -1.66 1.52 -9.78
N GLN A 211 -1.52 0.20 -9.70
CA GLN A 211 -2.42 -0.63 -8.90
C GLN A 211 -2.05 -0.53 -7.42
N PHE A 212 -3.01 -0.80 -6.53
CA PHE A 212 -2.77 -1.01 -5.10
C PHE A 212 -2.92 -2.50 -4.80
N ARG A 213 -1.89 -3.08 -4.18
CA ARG A 213 -1.88 -4.48 -3.76
C ARG A 213 -1.74 -4.56 -2.25
N VAL A 214 -2.48 -5.46 -1.63
CA VAL A 214 -2.25 -5.91 -0.25
C VAL A 214 -2.02 -7.41 -0.25
N GLY A 215 -1.15 -7.87 0.64
CA GLY A 215 -0.83 -9.28 0.77
C GLY A 215 0.58 -9.52 1.27
N LEU A 216 0.96 -10.79 1.34
CA LEU A 216 2.30 -11.19 1.75
C LEU A 216 3.19 -11.34 0.51
N TYR A 217 4.13 -10.42 0.34
CA TYR A 217 5.23 -10.56 -0.60
C TYR A 217 6.54 -10.71 0.17
N ALA A 218 7.06 -11.93 0.26
CA ALA A 218 8.32 -12.24 0.95
C ALA A 218 9.54 -11.91 0.05
N ASN A 219 9.71 -10.62 -0.23
CA ASN A 219 10.62 -10.11 -1.26
C ASN A 219 12.10 -10.42 -0.98
N SER A 220 12.54 -10.29 0.27
CA SER A 220 13.92 -10.58 0.66
C SER A 220 14.34 -12.03 0.45
N TRP A 221 13.40 -13.00 0.38
CA TRP A 221 13.76 -14.39 0.05
C TRP A 221 14.34 -14.54 -1.37
N HIS A 222 13.98 -13.64 -2.28
CA HIS A 222 14.52 -13.56 -3.64
C HIS A 222 15.61 -12.48 -3.76
N ASP A 223 15.40 -11.31 -3.15
CA ASP A 223 16.23 -10.12 -3.38
C ASP A 223 17.55 -10.14 -2.57
N ASP A 224 17.58 -10.79 -1.41
CA ASP A 224 18.77 -10.85 -0.57
C ASP A 224 19.74 -11.92 -1.12
N PRO A 225 21.06 -11.65 -1.19
CA PRO A 225 22.06 -12.63 -1.66
C PRO A 225 22.07 -13.93 -0.86
N GLU A 226 21.74 -13.88 0.43
CA GLU A 226 21.66 -15.01 1.34
C GLU A 226 20.41 -15.88 1.10
N GLY A 227 19.43 -15.39 0.34
CA GLY A 227 18.11 -16.00 0.20
C GLY A 227 17.35 -16.00 1.53
N TYR A 228 16.53 -17.02 1.78
CA TYR A 228 15.81 -17.16 3.05
C TYR A 228 16.74 -17.34 4.26
N THR A 229 16.44 -16.62 5.35
CA THR A 229 17.12 -16.72 6.65
C THR A 229 16.12 -16.92 7.80
N GLY A 230 16.56 -17.51 8.92
CA GLY A 230 15.75 -17.76 10.12
C GLY A 230 15.12 -19.16 10.16
N ASN A 231 14.19 -19.40 11.09
CA ASN A 231 13.64 -20.74 11.37
C ASN A 231 12.14 -20.89 11.07
N GLN A 232 11.51 -19.87 10.50
CA GLN A 232 10.10 -19.85 10.09
C GLN A 232 9.93 -19.71 8.57
N PRO A 233 10.09 -20.82 7.80
CA PRO A 233 9.97 -20.80 6.34
C PRO A 233 8.52 -20.67 5.87
N PHE A 234 7.54 -20.91 6.75
CA PHE A 234 6.12 -20.72 6.50
C PHE A 234 5.64 -19.45 7.20
N ARG A 235 5.08 -18.52 6.44
CA ARG A 235 4.64 -17.20 6.89
C ARG A 235 3.16 -17.00 6.58
N GLN A 236 2.45 -16.39 7.52
CA GLN A 236 1.03 -16.06 7.39
C GLN A 236 0.76 -14.63 7.83
N VAL A 237 -0.05 -13.94 7.04
CA VAL A 237 -0.56 -12.61 7.35
C VAL A 237 -2.04 -12.57 6.99
N TRP A 238 -2.84 -11.98 7.86
CA TRP A 238 -4.26 -11.73 7.62
C TRP A 238 -4.46 -10.27 7.24
N PHE A 239 -5.44 -10.00 6.38
CA PHE A 239 -5.83 -8.67 5.93
C PHE A 239 -7.34 -8.51 5.98
N ASP A 240 -7.80 -7.32 6.34
CA ASP A 240 -9.22 -6.98 6.43
C ASP A 240 -9.41 -5.47 6.31
N GLN A 241 -10.65 -5.03 6.11
CA GLN A 241 -11.09 -3.63 6.07
C GLN A 241 -10.16 -2.73 5.24
N ILE A 242 -10.04 -3.05 3.96
CA ILE A 242 -9.21 -2.32 2.99
C ILE A 242 -10.02 -1.24 2.28
N GLY A 243 -9.59 0.02 2.36
CA GLY A 243 -10.32 1.16 1.80
C GLY A 243 -9.43 2.14 1.02
N ILE A 244 -10.00 2.76 -0.01
CA ILE A 244 -9.40 3.86 -0.77
C ILE A 244 -10.41 4.96 -0.91
N GLY A 245 -9.99 6.21 -0.75
CA GLY A 245 -10.85 7.36 -1.00
C GLY A 245 -10.16 8.70 -0.89
N SER A 246 -10.96 9.73 -0.72
CA SER A 246 -10.53 11.14 -0.72
C SER A 246 -10.29 11.72 0.67
N GLU A 247 -10.82 11.08 1.71
CA GLU A 247 -10.69 11.49 3.11
C GLU A 247 -10.13 10.36 3.97
N PHE A 248 -9.59 10.71 5.15
CA PHE A 248 -9.05 9.73 6.10
C PHE A 248 -10.08 8.65 6.46
N LYS A 249 -11.32 9.05 6.73
CA LYS A 249 -12.41 8.13 7.07
C LYS A 249 -12.77 7.14 5.95
N ASP A 250 -12.49 7.48 4.69
CA ASP A 250 -12.80 6.62 3.56
C ASP A 250 -11.85 5.41 3.50
N ALA A 251 -10.67 5.54 4.11
CA ALA A 251 -9.60 4.54 4.13
C ALA A 251 -9.32 3.95 5.52
N ASP A 252 -9.85 4.55 6.60
CA ASP A 252 -9.64 4.10 7.97
C ASP A 252 -10.39 2.77 8.25
N PRO A 253 -9.67 1.68 8.60
CA PRO A 253 -10.28 0.38 8.86
C PRO A 253 -11.32 0.35 10.00
N ASP A 254 -11.39 1.37 10.87
CA ASP A 254 -12.40 1.40 11.95
C ASP A 254 -13.80 1.80 11.49
N GLN A 255 -13.92 2.47 10.34
CA GLN A 255 -15.13 3.22 9.98
C GLN A 255 -16.29 2.33 9.52
N TRP A 256 -16.01 1.18 8.90
CA TRP A 256 -17.01 0.33 8.24
C TRP A 256 -16.84 -1.14 8.60
#